data_AF-A0A2Z6RII3-F1
#
_entry.id   AF-A0A2Z6RII3-F1
#
_cell.length_a   1.000
_cell.length_b   1.000
_cell.length_c   1.000
_cell.angle_alpha   90.00
_cell.angle_beta   90.00
_cell.angle_gamma   90.00
#
_symmetry.space_group_name_H-M   'P 1'
#
loop_
_entity.id
_entity.type
_entity.pdbx_description
1 polymer ?
#
loop_
_entity_poly.entity_id
_entity_poly.type
_entity_poly.pdbx_seq_one_letter_code
_entity_poly.pdbx_strand_id
1 'polypeptide(L)'
;MIILQQSLRLRQNLILNKKFIPKTTTCFCYKRQYHSSKTISGPLIEQQKPVAPIFVPKKHKKKNNDEVRSFIVDVLTTTPSQREAMSFIKRFAAIPHKKPPVPSASVETKRPVLSTIIPEKDLKEVQPQKQQPVVSRENELVESLFEIKYEHVALIKIQGPFNTLDLKSVSKTLIRLQDLGLMPIVVLDNDEWRDLLKVGPSRFDELIRWIREDSANVCEALENAGGRAFPVYNGVFNLTNHELGKDEASSINVSLSWLDSSLKLGHIPIILPVALDELSMQRTIHPNSGMIALSRSLKTPYHEPMKVIVINTEGGIPSEERKGCHVFINIQQEYEDIKKSYKENPQWNFTHPTGLENFEMIKTCLENLPSTASAIIAPAYSSKGLINNLITDKPLFSSSLPLLAPTTPSTATTVIRYGMPVTYHNSLSTIDMPSLGSLIEASFGRKLDTTNFFDRMKKSLDLVIVTGDYQGAAIVTVENNNVPYLDKFAVSPNNQGIGIADILWKQLQIRYPNLMWRSRNNNGVNKWYFERSDGNHRIPGTHWMMFWYGNNGINKLKDYAETAKNIPPSFL
;
A
#
# COMPACT_ATOMS: atom_id res chain seq x y z
N MET A 1 -46.22 19.00 16.92
CA MET A 1 -46.24 19.76 15.65
C MET A 1 -45.48 21.09 15.78
N ILE A 2 -44.18 21.06 16.16
CA ILE A 2 -43.34 22.28 16.35
C ILE A 2 -41.94 22.15 15.69
N ILE A 3 -41.49 20.94 15.35
CA ILE A 3 -40.13 20.70 14.82
C ILE A 3 -40.01 20.99 13.30
N LEU A 4 -41.13 21.15 12.60
CA LEU A 4 -41.16 21.38 11.14
C LEU A 4 -40.98 22.85 10.69
N GLN A 5 -40.85 23.81 11.62
CA GLN A 5 -40.72 25.24 11.28
C GLN A 5 -39.28 25.80 11.33
N GLN A 6 -38.29 25.09 11.89
CA GLN A 6 -36.91 25.59 11.96
C GLN A 6 -36.06 25.24 10.72
N SER A 7 -36.38 24.19 9.98
CA SER A 7 -35.65 23.80 8.75
C SER A 7 -35.87 24.75 7.55
N LEU A 8 -36.94 25.54 7.57
CA LEU A 8 -37.31 26.46 6.48
C LEU A 8 -36.66 27.86 6.57
N ARG A 9 -36.27 28.33 7.76
CA ARG A 9 -35.69 29.68 7.93
C ARG A 9 -34.22 29.82 7.52
N LEU A 10 -33.46 28.73 7.48
CA LEU A 10 -32.06 28.74 7.03
C LEU A 10 -31.88 28.76 5.50
N ARG A 11 -32.94 28.47 4.72
CA ARG A 11 -32.88 28.49 3.23
C ARG A 11 -33.18 29.84 2.58
N GLN A 12 -33.56 30.89 3.33
CA GLN A 12 -33.95 32.19 2.76
C GLN A 12 -32.90 33.31 2.85
N ASN A 13 -31.85 33.18 3.68
CA ASN A 13 -30.85 34.25 3.89
C ASN A 13 -29.59 34.17 3.00
N LEU A 14 -29.64 33.44 1.88
CA LEU A 14 -28.53 33.34 0.90
C LEU A 14 -28.91 33.84 -0.50
N ILE A 15 -30.05 34.54 -0.63
CA ILE A 15 -30.50 35.18 -1.86
C ILE A 15 -30.72 36.67 -1.57
N LEU A 16 -29.65 37.47 -1.59
CA LEU A 16 -29.64 38.92 -1.88
C LEU A 16 -28.20 39.48 -1.76
N ASN A 17 -27.38 39.25 -2.79
CA ASN A 17 -26.27 40.14 -3.16
C ASN A 17 -25.78 39.80 -4.59
N LYS A 18 -26.52 40.29 -5.59
CA LYS A 18 -26.08 40.33 -6.99
C LYS A 18 -25.97 41.79 -7.42
N LYS A 19 -24.77 42.25 -7.80
CA LYS A 19 -24.56 43.34 -8.77
C LYS A 19 -23.13 43.30 -9.34
N PHE A 20 -23.00 42.81 -10.59
CA PHE A 20 -21.92 43.06 -11.57
C PHE A 20 -20.48 42.64 -11.18
N ILE A 21 -19.53 42.25 -12.06
CA ILE A 21 -19.36 42.33 -13.54
C ILE A 21 -18.74 40.97 -14.03
N PRO A 22 -18.26 40.81 -15.29
CA PRO A 22 -18.95 40.37 -16.50
C PRO A 22 -18.85 38.85 -16.81
N LYS A 23 -19.55 38.41 -17.87
CA LYS A 23 -19.39 37.08 -18.47
C LYS A 23 -18.10 37.01 -19.31
N THR A 24 -17.24 36.03 -19.05
CA THR A 24 -16.29 35.48 -20.04
C THR A 24 -16.27 33.96 -19.94
N THR A 25 -17.03 33.31 -20.82
CA THR A 25 -16.98 31.85 -21.00
C THR A 25 -15.76 31.50 -21.84
N THR A 26 -14.65 31.12 -21.21
CA THR A 26 -13.49 30.54 -21.91
C THR A 26 -13.31 29.09 -21.47
N CYS A 27 -13.79 28.18 -22.31
CA CYS A 27 -13.44 26.76 -22.22
C CYS A 27 -11.96 26.63 -22.59
N PHE A 28 -11.09 26.31 -21.62
CA PHE A 28 -9.67 26.08 -21.87
C PHE A 28 -9.44 24.69 -22.50
N CYS A 29 -9.89 24.53 -23.74
CA CYS A 29 -9.37 23.48 -24.60
C CYS A 29 -7.91 23.82 -24.95
N TYR A 30 -6.95 23.23 -24.25
CA TYR A 30 -5.53 23.26 -24.64
C TYR A 30 -5.33 22.42 -25.92
N LYS A 31 -5.68 23.00 -27.07
CA LYS A 31 -5.23 22.46 -28.36
C LYS A 31 -3.71 22.59 -28.45
N ARG A 32 -2.98 21.47 -28.35
CA ARG A 32 -1.55 21.42 -28.70
C ARG A 32 -1.40 21.88 -30.17
N GLN A 33 -0.90 23.09 -30.39
CA GLN A 33 -0.54 23.57 -31.72
C GLN A 33 0.90 23.13 -32.03
N TYR A 34 1.06 22.22 -33.00
CA TYR A 34 2.37 21.90 -33.56
C TYR A 34 2.72 22.91 -34.66
N HIS A 35 3.83 23.62 -34.49
CA HIS A 35 4.48 24.32 -35.61
C HIS A 35 5.16 23.28 -36.52
N SER A 36 4.76 23.22 -37.79
CA SER A 36 5.54 22.49 -38.80
C SER A 36 6.80 23.30 -39.14
N SER A 37 7.95 22.82 -38.66
CA SER A 37 9.25 23.36 -39.06
C SER A 37 9.54 22.98 -40.50
N LYS A 38 9.63 23.98 -41.39
CA LYS A 38 10.02 23.80 -42.78
C LYS A 38 11.44 23.25 -42.87
N THR A 39 11.62 22.20 -43.67
CA THR A 39 12.93 21.70 -44.09
C THR A 39 13.70 22.78 -44.84
N ILE A 40 14.92 23.08 -44.38
CA ILE A 40 15.92 23.84 -45.13
C ILE A 40 17.09 22.89 -45.37
N SER A 41 17.34 22.57 -46.63
CA SER A 41 18.45 21.73 -47.07
C SER A 41 19.73 22.56 -47.22
N GLY A 42 20.83 22.08 -46.64
CA GLY A 42 22.18 22.61 -46.81
C GLY A 42 23.20 21.47 -46.74
N PRO A 43 24.32 21.53 -47.49
CA PRO A 43 25.24 20.41 -47.61
C PRO A 43 26.09 20.20 -46.35
N LEU A 44 26.19 18.94 -45.91
CA LEU A 44 27.07 18.52 -44.83
C LEU A 44 28.50 18.37 -45.33
N ILE A 45 29.44 19.11 -44.73
CA ILE A 45 30.88 18.86 -44.87
C ILE A 45 31.32 17.93 -43.74
N GLU A 46 31.84 16.77 -44.10
CA GLU A 46 32.22 15.71 -43.17
C GLU A 46 33.57 16.01 -42.50
N GLN A 47 33.57 16.24 -41.18
CA GLN A 47 34.80 16.29 -40.38
C GLN A 47 34.79 15.16 -39.36
N GLN A 48 35.60 14.13 -39.62
CA GLN A 48 35.76 12.96 -38.76
C GLN A 48 36.43 13.36 -37.43
N LYS A 49 35.73 13.15 -36.31
CA LYS A 49 36.32 13.16 -34.96
C LYS A 49 36.49 11.72 -34.47
N PRO A 50 37.57 11.41 -33.72
CA PRO A 50 37.82 10.04 -33.25
C PRO A 50 36.73 9.56 -32.29
N VAL A 51 36.26 8.34 -32.51
CA VAL A 51 35.19 7.70 -31.73
C VAL A 51 35.72 7.27 -30.36
N ALA A 52 35.11 7.79 -29.29
CA ALA A 52 35.37 7.34 -27.92
C ALA A 52 34.71 5.96 -27.67
N PRO A 53 35.30 5.09 -26.82
CA PRO A 53 34.76 3.76 -26.57
C PRO A 53 33.36 3.80 -25.95
N ILE A 54 32.48 2.95 -26.48
CA ILE A 54 31.02 2.96 -26.28
C ILE A 54 30.58 2.62 -24.85
N PHE A 55 31.46 2.07 -24.00
CA PHE A 55 31.11 1.73 -22.63
C PHE A 55 32.27 1.97 -21.66
N VAL A 56 32.25 3.13 -20.99
CA VAL A 56 32.96 3.30 -19.71
C VAL A 56 31.94 3.01 -18.61
N PRO A 57 32.09 1.95 -17.79
CA PRO A 57 31.23 1.76 -16.65
C PRO A 57 31.41 2.95 -15.71
N LYS A 58 30.36 3.78 -15.57
CA LYS A 58 30.33 4.84 -14.56
C LYS A 58 30.46 4.16 -13.20
N LYS A 59 31.66 4.23 -12.60
CA LYS A 59 31.88 3.88 -11.18
C LYS A 59 30.72 4.45 -10.37
N HIS A 60 30.13 3.65 -9.47
CA HIS A 60 28.98 4.04 -8.65
C HIS A 60 29.12 5.50 -8.23
N LYS A 61 28.25 6.34 -8.79
CA LYS A 61 28.22 7.77 -8.46
C LYS A 61 27.90 7.80 -6.97
N LYS A 62 28.86 8.25 -6.15
CA LYS A 62 28.70 8.35 -4.69
C LYS A 62 27.41 9.13 -4.46
N LYS A 63 26.34 8.48 -3.96
CA LYS A 63 25.02 9.11 -3.79
C LYS A 63 25.23 10.43 -3.07
N ASN A 64 24.63 11.51 -3.57
CA ASN A 64 24.94 12.82 -3.03
C ASN A 64 24.53 12.85 -1.55
N ASN A 65 25.34 13.43 -0.67
CA ASN A 65 25.06 13.43 0.78
C ASN A 65 23.66 13.99 1.07
N ASP A 66 23.18 14.94 0.25
CA ASP A 66 21.86 15.56 0.39
C ASP A 66 20.71 14.66 -0.10
N GLU A 67 20.96 13.75 -1.05
CA GLU A 67 19.98 12.72 -1.46
C GLU A 67 19.78 11.72 -0.31
N VAL A 68 20.88 11.22 0.26
CA VAL A 68 20.88 10.30 1.41
C VAL A 68 20.24 10.96 2.63
N ARG A 69 20.57 12.23 2.92
CA ARG A 69 19.88 13.01 3.97
C ARG A 69 18.38 13.14 3.70
N SER A 70 17.97 13.44 2.47
CA SER A 70 16.54 13.56 2.14
C SER A 70 15.79 12.24 2.33
N PHE A 71 16.41 11.12 1.98
CA PHE A 71 15.88 9.77 2.18
C PHE A 71 15.73 9.46 3.68
N ILE A 72 16.77 9.70 4.47
CA ILE A 72 16.74 9.52 5.94
C ILE A 72 15.65 10.42 6.56
N VAL A 73 15.54 11.67 6.14
CA VAL A 73 14.49 12.59 6.62
C VAL A 73 13.11 12.05 6.29
N ASP A 74 12.85 11.63 5.04
CA ASP A 74 11.53 11.11 4.68
C ASP A 74 11.19 9.82 5.47
N VAL A 75 12.13 8.89 5.63
CA VAL A 75 11.96 7.70 6.49
C VAL A 75 11.66 8.10 7.94
N LEU A 76 12.43 9.00 8.54
CA LEU A 76 12.23 9.49 9.90
C LEU A 76 10.87 10.21 10.06
N THR A 77 10.41 10.95 9.04
CA THR A 77 9.09 11.62 9.08
C THR A 77 7.90 10.66 9.04
N THR A 78 8.10 9.38 8.68
CA THR A 78 7.03 8.38 8.84
C THR A 78 6.83 7.96 10.31
N THR A 79 7.77 8.30 11.20
CA THR A 79 7.73 8.02 12.65
C THR A 79 7.29 6.59 13.00
N PRO A 80 7.87 5.55 12.37
CA PRO A 80 7.45 4.18 12.62
C PRO A 80 7.80 3.78 14.05
N SER A 81 6.93 3.00 14.70
CA SER A 81 7.30 2.35 15.95
C SER A 81 8.47 1.39 15.72
N GLN A 82 9.26 1.12 16.77
CA GLN A 82 10.39 0.19 16.71
C GLN A 82 9.98 -1.18 16.12
N ARG A 83 8.76 -1.65 16.41
CA ARG A 83 8.24 -2.91 15.88
C ARG A 83 7.91 -2.83 14.39
N GLU A 84 7.38 -1.71 13.90
CA GLU A 84 7.12 -1.51 12.46
C GLU A 84 8.43 -1.42 11.69
N ALA A 85 9.39 -0.63 12.17
CA ALA A 85 10.72 -0.54 11.57
C ALA A 85 11.42 -1.93 11.53
N MET A 86 11.39 -2.69 12.62
CA MET A 86 11.95 -4.05 12.65
C MET A 86 11.17 -5.04 11.75
N SER A 87 9.85 -4.88 11.61
CA SER A 87 9.04 -5.68 10.69
C SER A 87 9.35 -5.37 9.22
N PHE A 88 9.51 -4.08 8.90
CA PHE A 88 9.96 -3.62 7.59
C PHE A 88 11.37 -4.15 7.26
N ILE A 89 12.34 -3.95 8.16
CA ILE A 89 13.71 -4.47 8.00
C ILE A 89 13.69 -6.00 7.82
N LYS A 90 12.93 -6.75 8.63
CA LYS A 90 12.82 -8.21 8.48
C LYS A 90 12.21 -8.65 7.14
N ARG A 91 11.36 -7.82 6.52
CA ARG A 91 10.74 -8.10 5.20
C ARG A 91 11.64 -7.68 4.04
N PHE A 92 12.25 -6.50 4.10
CA PHE A 92 12.90 -5.84 2.96
C PHE A 92 14.43 -5.75 3.03
N ALA A 93 15.04 -5.87 4.23
CA ALA A 93 16.49 -5.99 4.33
C ALA A 93 16.90 -7.46 4.29
N ALA A 94 17.79 -7.81 3.37
CA ALA A 94 18.29 -9.16 3.24
C ALA A 94 18.96 -9.62 4.55
N ILE A 95 18.35 -10.61 5.22
CA ILE A 95 19.06 -11.33 6.28
C ILE A 95 20.18 -12.11 5.56
N PRO A 96 21.47 -11.86 5.84
CA PRO A 96 22.52 -12.61 5.19
C PRO A 96 22.35 -14.08 5.55
N HIS A 97 22.07 -14.92 4.53
CA HIS A 97 22.12 -16.36 4.69
C HIS A 97 23.47 -16.70 5.32
N LYS A 98 23.46 -17.31 6.52
CA LYS A 98 24.66 -17.91 7.09
C LYS A 98 25.22 -18.83 6.01
N LYS A 99 26.41 -18.51 5.50
CA LYS A 99 27.15 -19.43 4.63
C LYS A 99 27.15 -20.80 5.33
N PRO A 100 26.78 -21.90 4.65
CA PRO A 100 26.85 -23.21 5.27
C PRO A 100 28.28 -23.39 5.80
N PRO A 101 28.46 -24.00 6.99
CA PRO A 101 29.77 -24.15 7.57
C PRO A 101 30.64 -24.92 6.59
N VAL A 102 31.72 -24.28 6.12
CA VAL A 102 32.72 -24.96 5.29
C VAL A 102 33.24 -26.14 6.11
N PRO A 103 33.14 -27.38 5.61
CA PRO A 103 33.65 -28.53 6.36
C PRO A 103 35.15 -28.35 6.51
N SER A 104 35.60 -28.25 7.77
CA SER A 104 37.02 -28.19 8.13
C SER A 104 37.68 -29.54 7.89
N ALA A 105 37.96 -29.84 6.63
CA ALA A 105 38.67 -31.04 6.20
C ALA A 105 40.17 -30.90 6.48
N SER A 106 40.56 -31.15 7.73
CA SER A 106 41.94 -31.49 8.07
C SER A 106 42.26 -32.87 7.48
N VAL A 107 42.82 -32.90 6.27
CA VAL A 107 43.33 -34.12 5.65
C VAL A 107 44.81 -33.92 5.33
N GLU A 108 45.67 -34.49 6.18
CA GLU A 108 47.08 -34.68 5.86
C GLU A 108 47.20 -35.51 4.58
N THR A 109 47.85 -34.96 3.55
CA THR A 109 48.32 -35.76 2.41
C THR A 109 49.80 -35.50 2.18
N LYS A 110 50.61 -36.43 2.70
CA LYS A 110 52.06 -36.49 2.44
C LYS A 110 52.29 -36.62 0.94
N ARG A 111 53.03 -35.69 0.34
CA ARG A 111 53.57 -35.84 -1.02
C ARG A 111 55.01 -36.37 -0.95
N PRO A 112 55.40 -37.38 -1.75
CA PRO A 112 56.79 -37.79 -1.87
C PRO A 112 57.60 -36.78 -2.71
N VAL A 113 58.93 -36.86 -2.54
CA VAL A 113 59.93 -35.92 -3.07
C VAL A 113 60.32 -36.26 -4.52
N LEU A 114 60.61 -35.23 -5.32
CA LEU A 114 61.64 -35.29 -6.36
C LEU A 114 62.43 -33.96 -6.41
N SER A 115 63.64 -33.97 -6.97
CA SER A 115 64.79 -33.23 -6.42
C SER A 115 65.60 -32.36 -7.40
N THR A 116 65.97 -31.13 -6.99
CA THR A 116 67.17 -30.32 -7.37
C THR A 116 67.18 -29.06 -6.45
N ILE A 117 68.22 -28.59 -5.72
CA ILE A 117 69.64 -28.27 -6.00
C ILE A 117 69.75 -26.99 -6.86
N ILE A 118 70.39 -25.85 -6.51
CA ILE A 118 71.19 -25.33 -5.34
C ILE A 118 71.42 -23.77 -5.56
N PRO A 119 71.86 -22.87 -4.64
CA PRO A 119 71.82 -22.73 -3.17
C PRO A 119 71.34 -21.30 -2.69
N GLU A 120 71.90 -20.76 -1.59
CA GLU A 120 71.45 -19.62 -0.75
C GLU A 120 71.93 -18.18 -1.12
N LYS A 121 71.47 -17.20 -0.29
CA LYS A 121 71.90 -15.77 -0.07
C LYS A 121 71.09 -14.69 -0.82
N ASP A 122 70.79 -13.52 -0.23
CA ASP A 122 71.12 -12.99 1.11
C ASP A 122 70.13 -11.91 1.62
N LEU A 123 70.20 -11.66 2.94
CA LEU A 123 69.87 -10.42 3.68
C LEU A 123 68.43 -9.84 3.79
N LYS A 124 68.17 -9.44 5.04
CA LYS A 124 66.98 -8.77 5.58
C LYS A 124 66.84 -7.32 5.09
N GLU A 125 65.61 -6.87 4.87
CA GLU A 125 65.20 -5.50 5.25
C GLU A 125 63.85 -5.53 5.98
N VAL A 126 63.80 -4.90 7.15
CA VAL A 126 62.57 -4.70 7.93
C VAL A 126 61.98 -3.36 7.51
N GLN A 127 60.92 -3.38 6.70
CA GLN A 127 60.10 -2.20 6.47
C GLN A 127 58.92 -2.18 7.45
N PRO A 128 58.59 -1.03 8.07
CA PRO A 128 57.51 -0.95 9.04
C PRO A 128 56.17 -1.18 8.35
N GLN A 129 55.40 -2.16 8.83
CA GLN A 129 54.02 -2.35 8.40
C GLN A 129 53.21 -1.09 8.69
N LYS A 130 52.80 -0.38 7.64
CA LYS A 130 51.69 0.58 7.75
C LYS A 130 50.49 -0.21 8.27
N GLN A 131 50.03 0.15 9.47
CA GLN A 131 48.76 -0.34 9.99
C GLN A 131 47.68 -0.02 8.95
N GLN A 132 47.10 -1.07 8.35
CA GLN A 132 45.87 -0.89 7.59
C GLN A 132 44.81 -0.36 8.54
N PRO A 133 43.95 0.59 8.11
CA PRO A 133 42.87 1.04 8.96
C PRO A 133 41.99 -0.17 9.28
N VAL A 134 41.75 -0.42 10.57
CA VAL A 134 40.73 -1.39 10.99
C VAL A 134 39.39 -0.82 10.54
N VAL A 135 38.91 -1.27 9.38
CA VAL A 135 37.56 -0.97 8.91
C VAL A 135 36.63 -1.54 9.96
N SER A 136 35.89 -0.65 10.64
CA SER A 136 35.00 -1.06 11.72
C SER A 136 33.96 -2.03 11.16
N ARG A 137 33.75 -3.14 11.87
CA ARG A 137 32.77 -4.19 11.52
C ARG A 137 31.35 -3.65 11.37
N GLU A 138 31.07 -2.49 11.99
CA GLU A 138 29.85 -1.71 11.84
C GLU A 138 29.67 -1.16 10.42
N ASN A 139 30.74 -0.71 9.76
CA ASN A 139 30.67 -0.22 8.39
C ASN A 139 30.36 -1.35 7.40
N GLU A 140 30.94 -2.54 7.56
CA GLU A 140 30.57 -3.71 6.75
C GLU A 140 29.10 -4.10 6.95
N LEU A 141 28.60 -4.04 8.18
CA LEU A 141 27.21 -4.35 8.49
C LEU A 141 26.26 -3.31 7.87
N VAL A 142 26.60 -2.03 7.95
CA VAL A 142 25.87 -0.93 7.31
C VAL A 142 25.92 -1.03 5.78
N GLU A 143 27.07 -1.33 5.17
CA GLU A 143 27.17 -1.54 3.72
C GLU A 143 26.37 -2.77 3.27
N SER A 144 26.37 -3.87 4.04
CA SER A 144 25.54 -5.06 3.74
C SER A 144 24.03 -4.81 3.86
N LEU A 145 23.60 -3.86 4.70
CA LEU A 145 22.21 -3.39 4.73
C LEU A 145 21.84 -2.54 3.51
N PHE A 146 22.84 -2.02 2.77
CA PHE A 146 22.66 -1.29 1.51
C PHE A 146 23.00 -2.11 0.26
N GLU A 147 23.40 -3.39 0.38
CA GLU A 147 23.30 -4.38 -0.71
C GLU A 147 21.83 -4.76 -0.94
N ILE A 148 21.06 -3.81 -1.48
CA ILE A 148 19.64 -3.98 -1.78
C ILE A 148 19.50 -5.02 -2.89
N LYS A 149 19.10 -6.23 -2.51
CA LYS A 149 18.49 -7.18 -3.44
C LYS A 149 17.04 -6.78 -3.67
N TYR A 150 16.66 -6.69 -4.92
CA TYR A 150 15.30 -6.40 -5.35
C TYR A 150 14.41 -7.66 -5.23
N GLU A 151 14.19 -8.13 -3.99
CA GLU A 151 13.45 -9.37 -3.71
C GLU A 151 11.92 -9.18 -3.79
N HIS A 152 11.43 -7.94 -3.69
CA HIS A 152 9.99 -7.63 -3.68
C HIS A 152 9.59 -6.75 -4.85
N VAL A 153 8.48 -7.11 -5.51
CA VAL A 153 7.94 -6.41 -6.68
C VAL A 153 6.67 -5.63 -6.30
N ALA A 154 6.48 -4.46 -6.92
CA ALA A 154 5.21 -3.74 -6.94
C ALA A 154 4.72 -3.52 -8.37
N LEU A 155 3.45 -3.82 -8.62
CA LEU A 155 2.78 -3.43 -9.85
C LEU A 155 2.25 -2.00 -9.68
N ILE A 156 2.69 -1.08 -10.53
CA ILE A 156 2.35 0.34 -10.44
C ILE A 156 1.69 0.81 -11.72
N LYS A 157 0.47 1.33 -11.62
CA LYS A 157 -0.19 2.07 -12.69
C LYS A 157 0.09 3.56 -12.51
N ILE A 158 0.67 4.21 -13.52
CA ILE A 158 0.85 5.67 -13.60
C ILE A 158 -0.21 6.20 -14.56
N GLN A 159 -1.21 6.92 -14.05
CA GLN A 159 -2.34 7.44 -14.82
C GLN A 159 -2.25 8.97 -14.94
N GLY A 160 -1.78 9.44 -16.10
CA GLY A 160 -1.74 10.85 -16.45
C GLY A 160 -3.09 11.41 -16.91
N PRO A 161 -3.15 12.68 -17.37
CA PRO A 161 -2.00 13.51 -17.72
C PRO A 161 -1.32 14.14 -16.49
N PHE A 162 0.01 14.08 -16.45
CA PHE A 162 0.82 14.71 -15.41
C PHE A 162 1.62 15.89 -15.95
N ASN A 163 1.66 16.98 -15.19
CA ASN A 163 2.59 18.08 -15.48
C ASN A 163 4.03 17.71 -15.02
N THR A 164 5.01 18.54 -15.39
CA THR A 164 6.43 18.31 -15.07
C THR A 164 6.72 18.27 -13.56
N LEU A 165 5.94 18.95 -12.72
CA LEU A 165 6.11 18.92 -11.26
C LEU A 165 5.57 17.61 -10.68
N ASP A 166 4.42 17.14 -11.16
CA ASP A 166 3.84 15.86 -10.78
C ASP A 166 4.74 14.70 -11.23
N LEU A 167 5.20 14.68 -12.48
CA LEU A 167 6.16 13.68 -12.97
C LEU A 167 7.44 13.66 -12.11
N LYS A 168 7.94 14.83 -11.68
CA LYS A 168 9.10 14.93 -10.79
C LYS A 168 8.81 14.41 -9.37
N SER A 169 7.60 14.62 -8.84
CA SER A 169 7.14 14.06 -7.56
C SER A 169 7.02 12.54 -7.62
N VAL A 170 6.35 12.02 -8.65
CA VAL A 170 6.15 10.59 -8.90
C VAL A 170 7.50 9.90 -9.08
N SER A 171 8.37 10.42 -9.97
CA SER A 171 9.68 9.83 -10.25
C SER A 171 10.56 9.71 -9.00
N LYS A 172 10.63 10.78 -8.19
CA LYS A 172 11.31 10.73 -6.88
C LYS A 172 10.71 9.68 -5.96
N THR A 173 9.39 9.52 -5.96
CA THR A 173 8.70 8.53 -5.13
C THR A 173 9.04 7.11 -5.57
N LEU A 174 9.01 6.82 -6.87
CA LEU A 174 9.34 5.49 -7.40
C LEU A 174 10.77 5.07 -7.10
N ILE A 175 11.72 6.00 -7.23
CA ILE A 175 13.13 5.75 -6.87
C ILE A 175 13.29 5.51 -5.37
N ARG A 176 12.51 6.19 -4.52
CA ARG A 176 12.50 5.93 -3.07
C ARG A 176 11.89 4.58 -2.70
N LEU A 177 10.86 4.12 -3.43
CA LEU A 177 10.35 2.74 -3.28
C LEU A 177 11.43 1.72 -3.67
N GLN A 178 12.13 1.96 -4.78
CA GLN A 178 13.26 1.14 -5.23
C GLN A 178 14.41 1.11 -4.21
N ASP A 179 14.78 2.27 -3.65
CA ASP A 179 15.79 2.41 -2.59
C ASP A 179 15.35 1.78 -1.24
N LEU A 180 14.05 1.54 -1.06
CA LEU A 180 13.48 0.80 0.08
C LEU A 180 13.34 -0.71 -0.21
N GLY A 181 13.88 -1.21 -1.33
CA GLY A 181 13.86 -2.63 -1.68
C GLY A 181 12.59 -3.11 -2.38
N LEU A 182 11.67 -2.21 -2.74
CA LEU A 182 10.46 -2.52 -3.52
C LEU A 182 10.64 -2.13 -4.98
N MET A 183 10.88 -3.09 -5.86
CA MET A 183 11.08 -2.85 -7.29
C MET A 183 9.77 -2.48 -8.00
N PRO A 184 9.65 -1.28 -8.58
CA PRO A 184 8.49 -0.89 -9.36
C PRO A 184 8.49 -1.58 -10.73
N ILE A 185 7.38 -2.20 -11.11
CA ILE A 185 7.02 -2.52 -12.50
C ILE A 185 5.89 -1.58 -12.89
N VAL A 186 6.13 -0.70 -13.87
CA VAL A 186 5.22 0.38 -14.23
C VAL A 186 4.41 0.02 -15.47
N VAL A 187 3.10 0.19 -15.42
CA VAL A 187 2.21 0.25 -16.59
C VAL A 187 1.74 1.70 -16.75
N LEU A 188 1.85 2.23 -17.97
CA LEU A 188 1.39 3.58 -18.28
C LEU A 188 -0.10 3.60 -18.64
N ASP A 189 -0.77 4.67 -18.19
CA ASP A 189 -2.10 5.09 -18.57
C ASP A 189 -2.15 6.63 -18.66
N ASN A 190 -3.06 7.17 -19.44
CA ASN A 190 -3.32 8.60 -19.55
C ASN A 190 -4.78 8.78 -19.97
N ASP A 191 -5.53 9.59 -19.22
CA ASP A 191 -6.96 9.80 -19.49
C ASP A 191 -7.22 10.46 -20.86
N GLU A 192 -6.23 11.16 -21.43
CA GLU A 192 -6.28 11.68 -22.81
C GLU A 192 -6.34 10.57 -23.88
N TRP A 193 -5.90 9.34 -23.57
CA TRP A 193 -5.93 8.20 -24.50
C TRP A 193 -7.32 7.56 -24.62
N ARG A 194 -8.20 7.75 -23.62
CA ARG A 194 -9.50 7.05 -23.51
C ARG A 194 -10.39 7.23 -24.74
N ASP A 195 -10.41 8.41 -25.35
CA ASP A 195 -11.24 8.67 -26.53
C ASP A 195 -10.62 8.08 -27.81
N LEU A 196 -9.29 8.00 -27.91
CA LEU A 196 -8.62 7.33 -29.03
C LEU A 196 -8.77 5.81 -28.95
N LEU A 197 -8.70 5.23 -27.74
CA LEU A 197 -8.94 3.81 -27.50
C LEU A 197 -10.34 3.36 -27.98
N LYS A 198 -11.37 4.21 -27.82
CA LYS A 198 -12.74 3.94 -28.33
C LYS A 198 -12.85 3.95 -29.85
N VAL A 199 -12.00 4.72 -30.54
CA VAL A 199 -11.99 4.81 -32.03
C VAL A 199 -11.34 3.58 -32.65
N GLY A 200 -10.56 2.81 -31.89
CA GLY A 200 -9.98 1.55 -32.32
C GLY A 200 -8.88 1.70 -33.37
N PRO A 201 -8.71 0.71 -34.28
CA PRO A 201 -7.54 0.62 -35.16
C PRO A 201 -7.30 1.85 -36.06
N SER A 202 -8.36 2.58 -36.41
CA SER A 202 -8.33 3.72 -37.35
C SER A 202 -7.44 4.89 -36.92
N ARG A 203 -7.06 4.98 -35.64
CA ARG A 203 -6.14 6.00 -35.10
C ARG A 203 -4.96 5.39 -34.33
N PHE A 204 -4.64 4.14 -34.61
CA PHE A 204 -3.58 3.40 -33.92
C PHE A 204 -2.23 4.13 -33.95
N ASP A 205 -1.79 4.63 -35.12
CA ASP A 205 -0.50 5.33 -35.23
C ASP A 205 -0.43 6.65 -34.45
N GLU A 206 -1.54 7.40 -34.38
CA GLU A 206 -1.63 8.62 -33.58
C GLU A 206 -1.50 8.30 -32.09
N LEU A 207 -2.27 7.31 -31.62
CA LEU A 207 -2.27 6.87 -30.23
C LEU A 207 -0.92 6.27 -29.80
N ILE A 208 -0.34 5.38 -30.60
CA ILE A 208 0.98 4.79 -30.32
C ILE A 208 2.07 5.85 -30.26
N ARG A 209 2.02 6.89 -31.10
CA ARG A 209 2.96 8.01 -31.01
C ARG A 209 2.84 8.71 -29.64
N TRP A 210 1.62 9.00 -29.18
CA TRP A 210 1.42 9.65 -27.88
C TRP A 210 1.88 8.76 -26.71
N ILE A 211 1.55 7.47 -26.73
CA ILE A 211 2.00 6.51 -25.71
C ILE A 211 3.54 6.44 -25.65
N ARG A 212 4.22 6.47 -26.79
CA ARG A 212 5.70 6.48 -26.85
C ARG A 212 6.30 7.80 -26.37
N GLU A 213 5.69 8.94 -26.70
CA GLU A 213 6.08 10.26 -26.19
C GLU A 213 5.94 10.34 -24.66
N ASP A 214 4.79 9.92 -24.11
CA ASP A 214 4.54 9.87 -22.67
C ASP A 214 5.51 8.90 -21.96
N SER A 215 5.83 7.75 -22.58
CA SER A 215 6.85 6.83 -22.05
C SER A 215 8.24 7.45 -22.00
N ALA A 216 8.65 8.19 -23.04
CA ALA A 216 9.91 8.91 -23.04
C ALA A 216 9.95 9.98 -21.93
N ASN A 217 8.87 10.75 -21.76
CA ASN A 217 8.75 11.76 -20.72
C ASN A 217 8.88 11.16 -19.30
N VAL A 218 8.27 9.98 -19.05
CA VAL A 218 8.38 9.27 -17.78
C VAL A 218 9.79 8.72 -17.55
N CYS A 219 10.43 8.15 -18.59
CA CYS A 219 11.80 7.66 -18.50
C CYS A 219 12.78 8.80 -18.20
N GLU A 220 12.67 9.93 -18.92
CA GLU A 220 13.48 11.13 -18.68
C GLU A 220 13.29 11.67 -17.25
N ALA A 221 12.05 11.74 -16.75
CA ALA A 221 11.77 12.20 -15.39
C ALA A 221 12.39 11.28 -14.32
N LEU A 222 12.42 9.97 -14.55
CA LEU A 222 13.07 8.98 -13.69
C LEU A 222 14.59 9.08 -13.72
N GLU A 223 15.21 9.17 -14.89
CA GLU A 223 16.66 9.35 -14.99
C GLU A 223 17.12 10.68 -14.38
N ASN A 224 16.39 11.78 -14.62
CA ASN A 224 16.65 13.10 -14.01
C ASN A 224 16.47 13.11 -12.49
N ALA A 225 15.67 12.19 -11.93
CA ALA A 225 15.52 12.01 -10.49
C ALA A 225 16.58 11.04 -9.88
N GLY A 226 17.49 10.50 -10.69
CA GLY A 226 18.60 9.63 -10.27
C GLY A 226 18.34 8.13 -10.41
N GLY A 227 17.20 7.74 -10.99
CA GLY A 227 16.82 6.35 -11.23
C GLY A 227 17.37 5.78 -12.52
N ARG A 228 16.98 4.54 -12.84
CA ARG A 228 17.20 3.91 -14.15
C ARG A 228 15.87 3.32 -14.62
N ALA A 229 15.36 3.84 -15.74
CA ALA A 229 14.14 3.35 -16.37
C ALA A 229 14.48 2.48 -17.59
N PHE A 230 13.53 1.64 -18.01
CA PHE A 230 13.67 0.83 -19.23
C PHE A 230 12.32 0.77 -19.97
N PRO A 231 12.14 1.50 -21.09
CA PRO A 231 10.89 1.48 -21.84
C PRO A 231 10.71 0.16 -22.58
N VAL A 232 9.60 -0.52 -22.34
CA VAL A 232 9.26 -1.81 -22.97
C VAL A 232 8.11 -1.60 -23.95
N TYR A 233 8.47 -1.36 -25.22
CA TYR A 233 7.51 -0.91 -26.24
C TYR A 233 6.53 -1.99 -26.72
N ASN A 234 6.90 -3.27 -26.68
CA ASN A 234 6.07 -4.40 -27.13
C ASN A 234 6.60 -5.72 -26.53
N GLY A 235 5.92 -6.84 -26.84
CA GLY A 235 6.39 -8.19 -26.51
C GLY A 235 6.24 -8.61 -25.05
N VAL A 236 5.64 -7.77 -24.18
CA VAL A 236 5.18 -8.15 -22.84
C VAL A 236 3.80 -8.80 -22.93
N PHE A 237 2.85 -8.16 -23.62
CA PHE A 237 1.49 -8.66 -23.77
C PHE A 237 1.31 -9.35 -25.13
N ASN A 238 0.70 -10.52 -25.15
CA ASN A 238 0.32 -11.26 -26.35
C ASN A 238 -1.18 -11.63 -26.27
N LEU A 239 -1.95 -11.35 -27.32
CA LEU A 239 -3.37 -11.69 -27.40
C LEU A 239 -3.55 -13.11 -27.96
N THR A 240 -4.35 -13.93 -27.26
CA THR A 240 -4.68 -15.30 -27.66
C THR A 240 -5.96 -15.40 -28.50
N ASN A 241 -6.65 -14.28 -28.71
CA ASN A 241 -7.87 -14.17 -29.52
C ASN A 241 -7.82 -12.87 -30.31
N HIS A 242 -8.29 -12.90 -31.55
CA HIS A 242 -8.29 -11.74 -32.44
C HIS A 242 -9.44 -10.74 -32.14
N GLU A 243 -10.45 -11.13 -31.36
CA GLU A 243 -11.55 -10.27 -30.92
C GLU A 243 -11.45 -9.90 -29.44
N LEU A 244 -11.42 -8.60 -29.17
CA LEU A 244 -11.43 -8.02 -27.82
C LEU A 244 -12.86 -8.05 -27.25
N GLY A 245 -13.21 -9.18 -26.63
CA GLY A 245 -14.47 -9.33 -25.88
C GLY A 245 -14.49 -8.53 -24.57
N LYS A 246 -15.60 -8.64 -23.81
CA LYS A 246 -15.75 -7.95 -22.51
C LYS A 246 -14.68 -8.31 -21.47
N ASP A 247 -14.14 -9.52 -21.55
CA ASP A 247 -13.06 -10.00 -20.68
C ASP A 247 -11.69 -9.96 -21.36
N GLU A 248 -11.32 -8.80 -21.94
CA GLU A 248 -9.99 -8.56 -22.56
C GLU A 248 -8.82 -9.14 -21.73
N ALA A 249 -8.85 -8.94 -20.42
CA ALA A 249 -7.80 -9.39 -19.49
C ALA A 249 -7.63 -10.93 -19.40
N SER A 250 -8.59 -11.73 -19.85
CA SER A 250 -8.44 -13.21 -19.94
C SER A 250 -7.77 -13.66 -21.23
N SER A 251 -7.83 -12.85 -22.29
CA SER A 251 -7.24 -13.13 -23.59
C SER A 251 -5.80 -12.60 -23.73
N ILE A 252 -5.23 -12.05 -22.66
CA ILE A 252 -3.84 -11.54 -22.63
C ILE A 252 -2.94 -12.53 -21.90
N ASN A 253 -1.98 -13.10 -22.63
CA ASN A 253 -0.84 -13.81 -22.09
C ASN A 253 0.33 -12.83 -21.88
N VAL A 254 1.19 -13.07 -20.87
CA VAL A 254 2.31 -12.19 -20.52
C VAL A 254 3.64 -12.93 -20.66
N SER A 255 4.55 -12.38 -21.47
CA SER A 255 5.94 -12.81 -21.55
C SER A 255 6.80 -12.05 -20.53
N LEU A 256 7.51 -12.79 -19.68
CA LEU A 256 8.34 -12.23 -18.60
C LEU A 256 9.80 -11.96 -19.00
N SER A 257 10.25 -12.36 -20.21
CA SER A 257 11.67 -12.32 -20.60
C SER A 257 12.31 -10.93 -20.53
N TRP A 258 11.58 -9.90 -20.94
CA TRP A 258 11.99 -8.49 -20.84
C TRP A 258 12.00 -7.99 -19.39
N LEU A 259 11.02 -8.42 -18.59
CA LEU A 259 10.89 -8.04 -17.19
C LEU A 259 12.04 -8.64 -16.37
N ASP A 260 12.27 -9.96 -16.46
CA ASP A 260 13.39 -10.64 -15.80
C ASP A 260 14.74 -9.96 -16.09
N SER A 261 14.94 -9.50 -17.32
CA SER A 261 16.16 -8.80 -17.75
C SER A 261 16.26 -7.41 -17.12
N SER A 262 15.18 -6.63 -17.10
CA SER A 262 15.12 -5.31 -16.47
C SER A 262 15.31 -5.40 -14.94
N LEU A 263 14.65 -6.36 -14.31
CA LEU A 263 14.69 -6.60 -12.86
C LEU A 263 16.10 -6.99 -12.40
N LYS A 264 16.78 -7.91 -13.11
CA LYS A 264 18.19 -8.29 -12.84
C LYS A 264 19.17 -7.13 -12.95
N LEU A 265 18.92 -6.16 -13.84
CA LEU A 265 19.75 -4.96 -14.00
C LEU A 265 19.43 -3.87 -12.97
N GLY A 266 18.33 -3.99 -12.24
CA GLY A 266 17.83 -2.96 -11.34
C GLY A 266 17.27 -1.74 -12.09
N HIS A 267 16.68 -1.96 -13.27
CA HIS A 267 15.99 -0.93 -14.05
C HIS A 267 14.48 -1.06 -13.85
N ILE A 268 13.78 0.06 -13.69
CA ILE A 268 12.32 0.15 -13.59
C ILE A 268 11.73 -0.06 -15.00
N PRO A 269 11.07 -1.20 -15.31
CA PRO A 269 10.44 -1.38 -16.61
C PRO A 269 9.20 -0.48 -16.73
N ILE A 270 9.14 0.28 -17.82
CA ILE A 270 8.00 1.13 -18.20
C ILE A 270 7.27 0.44 -19.34
N ILE A 271 6.20 -0.29 -19.00
CA ILE A 271 5.40 -1.12 -19.91
C ILE A 271 4.34 -0.25 -20.57
N LEU A 272 4.28 -0.31 -21.90
CA LEU A 272 3.22 0.32 -22.69
C LEU A 272 2.00 -0.62 -22.77
N PRO A 273 0.75 -0.10 -22.82
CA PRO A 273 -0.47 -0.90 -23.00
C PRO A 273 -0.65 -1.34 -24.46
N VAL A 274 0.33 -2.09 -24.97
CA VAL A 274 0.40 -2.58 -26.35
C VAL A 274 0.69 -4.07 -26.34
N ALA A 275 -0.18 -4.85 -26.98
CA ALA A 275 -0.06 -6.28 -27.14
C ALA A 275 0.25 -6.65 -28.59
N LEU A 276 0.86 -7.83 -28.79
CA LEU A 276 0.98 -8.47 -30.10
C LEU A 276 -0.18 -9.46 -30.28
N ASP A 277 -0.83 -9.48 -31.43
CA ASP A 277 -1.77 -10.57 -31.76
C ASP A 277 -1.06 -11.79 -32.35
N GLU A 278 -1.83 -12.82 -32.70
CA GLU A 278 -1.33 -14.06 -33.32
C GLU A 278 -0.59 -13.82 -34.64
N LEU A 279 -0.88 -12.72 -35.34
CA LEU A 279 -0.22 -12.28 -36.57
C LEU A 279 1.01 -11.38 -36.28
N SER A 280 1.41 -11.24 -35.02
CA SER A 280 2.45 -10.33 -34.54
C SER A 280 2.18 -8.83 -34.84
N MET A 281 0.93 -8.46 -35.13
CA MET A 281 0.52 -7.07 -35.27
C MET A 281 0.34 -6.44 -33.89
N GLN A 282 0.72 -5.18 -33.76
CA GLN A 282 0.53 -4.44 -32.50
C GLN A 282 -0.92 -3.98 -32.38
N ARG A 283 -1.52 -4.16 -31.20
CA ARG A 283 -2.85 -3.66 -30.81
C ARG A 283 -2.75 -2.98 -29.46
N THR A 284 -3.46 -1.88 -29.28
CA THR A 284 -3.61 -1.24 -27.96
C THR A 284 -4.58 -2.06 -27.11
N ILE A 285 -4.23 -2.23 -25.84
CA ILE A 285 -5.10 -2.86 -24.83
C ILE A 285 -5.51 -1.83 -23.77
N HIS A 286 -6.55 -2.11 -22.99
CA HIS A 286 -6.85 -1.26 -21.84
C HIS A 286 -5.78 -1.44 -20.73
N PRO A 287 -5.20 -0.37 -20.16
CA PRO A 287 -4.15 -0.48 -19.14
C PRO A 287 -4.54 -1.30 -17.89
N ASN A 288 -5.81 -1.23 -17.47
CA ASN A 288 -6.30 -2.08 -16.36
C ASN A 288 -6.27 -3.57 -16.71
N SER A 289 -6.54 -3.94 -17.96
CA SER A 289 -6.47 -5.33 -18.43
C SER A 289 -5.03 -5.84 -18.41
N GLY A 290 -4.07 -4.98 -18.79
CA GLY A 290 -2.63 -5.26 -18.67
C GLY A 290 -2.17 -5.45 -17.22
N MET A 291 -2.63 -4.62 -16.27
CA MET A 291 -2.36 -4.78 -14.83
C MET A 291 -2.89 -6.12 -14.30
N ILE A 292 -4.12 -6.50 -14.68
CA ILE A 292 -4.71 -7.79 -14.30
C ILE A 292 -3.90 -8.96 -14.87
N ALA A 293 -3.53 -8.90 -16.15
CA ALA A 293 -2.71 -9.94 -16.79
C ALA A 293 -1.33 -10.09 -16.09
N LEU A 294 -0.66 -8.99 -15.78
CA LEU A 294 0.61 -8.99 -15.02
C LEU A 294 0.44 -9.62 -13.63
N SER A 295 -0.63 -9.30 -12.90
CA SER A 295 -0.90 -9.88 -11.57
C SER A 295 -1.11 -11.40 -11.61
N ARG A 296 -1.59 -11.93 -12.74
CA ARG A 296 -1.78 -13.37 -12.96
C ARG A 296 -0.48 -14.10 -13.30
N SER A 297 0.37 -13.49 -14.13
CA SER A 297 1.59 -14.13 -14.63
C SER A 297 2.80 -14.00 -13.71
N LEU A 298 2.87 -12.97 -12.86
CA LEU A 298 4.02 -12.73 -11.97
C LEU A 298 4.07 -13.62 -10.72
N LYS A 299 3.26 -14.68 -10.63
CA LYS A 299 3.19 -15.64 -9.48
C LYS A 299 4.43 -16.54 -9.33
N THR A 300 5.60 -16.07 -9.75
CA THR A 300 6.87 -16.78 -9.54
C THR A 300 7.43 -16.43 -8.16
N PRO A 301 8.10 -17.36 -7.44
CA PRO A 301 8.56 -17.12 -6.07
C PRO A 301 9.51 -15.93 -5.86
N TYR A 302 10.10 -15.40 -6.94
CA TYR A 302 11.07 -14.30 -6.93
C TYR A 302 10.49 -12.96 -7.41
N HIS A 303 9.27 -12.94 -7.96
CA HIS A 303 8.67 -11.74 -8.56
C HIS A 303 7.20 -11.50 -8.17
N GLU A 304 6.69 -12.24 -7.18
CA GLU A 304 5.30 -12.14 -6.75
C GLU A 304 5.00 -10.73 -6.20
N PRO A 305 4.05 -9.98 -6.80
CA PRO A 305 3.80 -8.59 -6.41
C PRO A 305 3.21 -8.48 -4.99
N MET A 306 3.94 -7.82 -4.08
CA MET A 306 3.44 -7.55 -2.72
C MET A 306 2.50 -6.34 -2.67
N LYS A 307 2.65 -5.39 -3.61
CA LYS A 307 1.85 -4.17 -3.65
C LYS A 307 1.34 -3.85 -5.05
N VAL A 308 0.11 -3.36 -5.12
CA VAL A 308 -0.51 -2.77 -6.32
C VAL A 308 -0.72 -1.28 -6.07
N ILE A 309 -0.05 -0.42 -6.82
CA ILE A 309 -0.08 1.03 -6.61
C ILE A 309 -0.75 1.70 -7.81
N VAL A 310 -1.74 2.56 -7.59
CA VAL A 310 -2.29 3.43 -8.63
C VAL A 310 -1.95 4.87 -8.27
N ILE A 311 -1.20 5.51 -9.16
CA ILE A 311 -0.83 6.92 -9.04
C ILE A 311 -1.60 7.69 -10.11
N ASN A 312 -2.53 8.55 -9.70
CA ASN A 312 -3.42 9.31 -10.58
C ASN A 312 -3.41 10.81 -10.24
N THR A 313 -4.31 11.58 -10.87
CA THR A 313 -4.58 12.99 -10.56
C THR A 313 -5.73 13.15 -9.55
N GLU A 314 -6.76 12.30 -9.64
CA GLU A 314 -7.99 12.33 -8.85
C GLU A 314 -7.76 12.05 -7.35
N GLY A 315 -6.91 11.06 -7.05
CA GLY A 315 -6.74 10.49 -5.71
C GLY A 315 -7.47 9.16 -5.50
N GLY A 316 -7.64 8.79 -4.23
CA GLY A 316 -8.25 7.54 -3.79
C GLY A 316 -9.77 7.48 -3.93
N ILE A 317 -10.37 6.38 -3.46
CA ILE A 317 -11.82 6.14 -3.60
C ILE A 317 -12.59 7.13 -2.70
N PRO A 318 -13.49 7.99 -3.23
CA PRO A 318 -14.26 8.95 -2.43
C PRO A 318 -15.15 8.25 -1.40
N SER A 319 -15.45 8.91 -0.28
CA SER A 319 -16.20 8.34 0.85
C SER A 319 -17.41 9.21 1.23
N GLU A 320 -18.51 8.56 1.64
CA GLU A 320 -19.69 9.25 2.20
C GLU A 320 -19.50 9.59 3.69
N GLU A 321 -18.81 8.70 4.42
CA GLU A 321 -18.61 8.77 5.87
C GLU A 321 -17.77 9.97 6.32
N ARG A 322 -16.88 10.45 5.45
CA ARG A 322 -15.84 11.43 5.78
C ARG A 322 -15.54 12.32 4.59
N LYS A 323 -15.03 13.53 4.87
CA LYS A 323 -14.57 14.45 3.82
C LYS A 323 -13.29 13.89 3.16
N GLY A 324 -13.35 13.62 1.86
CA GLY A 324 -12.24 13.09 1.07
C GLY A 324 -12.42 11.61 0.74
N CYS A 325 -11.31 10.88 0.69
CA CYS A 325 -11.29 9.47 0.28
C CYS A 325 -11.47 8.52 1.47
N HIS A 326 -11.80 7.26 1.17
CA HIS A 326 -11.70 6.14 2.09
C HIS A 326 -10.25 6.01 2.57
N VAL A 327 -10.08 5.78 3.87
CA VAL A 327 -8.76 5.64 4.51
C VAL A 327 -8.23 4.23 4.30
N PHE A 328 -9.10 3.25 4.57
CA PHE A 328 -8.87 1.82 4.44
C PHE A 328 -10.15 1.17 3.88
N ILE A 329 -10.01 0.16 3.01
CA ILE A 329 -11.11 -0.64 2.47
C ILE A 329 -10.79 -2.14 2.65
N ASN A 330 -11.75 -2.88 3.21
CA ASN A 330 -11.81 -4.34 3.21
C ASN A 330 -12.71 -4.83 2.07
N ILE A 331 -12.15 -5.28 0.94
CA ILE A 331 -12.92 -5.66 -0.26
C ILE A 331 -13.97 -6.73 0.05
N GLN A 332 -13.63 -7.74 0.85
CA GLN A 332 -14.54 -8.82 1.27
C GLN A 332 -15.82 -8.35 1.98
N GLN A 333 -15.89 -7.09 2.42
CA GLN A 333 -17.01 -6.55 3.19
C GLN A 333 -17.62 -5.29 2.53
N GLU A 334 -16.82 -4.43 1.91
CA GLU A 334 -17.25 -3.08 1.50
C GLU A 334 -17.42 -2.91 -0.03
N TYR A 335 -17.07 -3.92 -0.84
CA TYR A 335 -17.03 -3.78 -2.30
C TYR A 335 -18.38 -3.43 -2.95
N GLU A 336 -19.45 -4.17 -2.62
CA GLU A 336 -20.78 -3.91 -3.19
C GLU A 336 -21.39 -2.61 -2.66
N ASP A 337 -21.15 -2.27 -1.39
CA ASP A 337 -21.59 -1.00 -0.79
C ASP A 337 -20.95 0.19 -1.51
N ILE A 338 -19.63 0.17 -1.75
CA ILE A 338 -18.93 1.21 -2.51
C ILE A 338 -19.46 1.30 -3.95
N LYS A 339 -19.72 0.15 -4.60
CA LYS A 339 -20.29 0.11 -5.96
C LYS A 339 -21.72 0.66 -6.01
N LYS A 340 -22.47 0.55 -4.91
CA LYS A 340 -23.78 1.18 -4.72
C LYS A 340 -23.64 2.69 -4.48
N SER A 341 -22.73 3.12 -3.60
CA SER A 341 -22.44 4.53 -3.35
C SER A 341 -22.05 5.31 -4.61
N TYR A 342 -21.25 4.74 -5.52
CA TYR A 342 -20.95 5.36 -6.82
C TYR A 342 -22.19 5.60 -7.71
N LYS A 343 -23.22 4.75 -7.61
CA LYS A 343 -24.49 4.94 -8.34
C LYS A 343 -25.38 5.97 -7.66
N GLU A 344 -25.37 6.01 -6.33
CA GLU A 344 -26.16 6.95 -5.53
C GLU A 344 -25.55 8.37 -5.50
N ASN A 345 -24.26 8.52 -5.84
CA ASN A 345 -23.51 9.78 -5.84
C ASN A 345 -22.92 10.15 -7.22
N PRO A 346 -23.74 10.60 -8.20
CA PRO A 346 -23.27 10.94 -9.55
C PRO A 346 -22.11 11.96 -9.61
N GLN A 347 -21.96 12.83 -8.59
CA GLN A 347 -20.85 13.77 -8.47
C GLN A 347 -19.47 13.08 -8.36
N TRP A 348 -19.41 11.81 -7.94
CA TRP A 348 -18.18 11.03 -7.94
C TRP A 348 -17.71 10.68 -9.35
N ASN A 349 -18.63 10.47 -10.30
CA ASN A 349 -18.27 10.24 -11.70
C ASN A 349 -17.66 11.49 -12.39
N PHE A 350 -17.83 12.68 -11.80
CA PHE A 350 -17.17 13.91 -12.28
C PHE A 350 -15.84 14.18 -11.59
N THR A 351 -15.71 13.83 -10.30
CA THR A 351 -14.50 14.10 -9.50
C THR A 351 -13.48 12.98 -9.55
N HIS A 352 -13.95 11.74 -9.68
CA HIS A 352 -13.16 10.51 -9.74
C HIS A 352 -13.68 9.59 -10.85
N PRO A 353 -13.78 10.04 -12.13
CA PRO A 353 -14.35 9.26 -13.23
C PRO A 353 -13.71 7.87 -13.38
N THR A 354 -12.43 7.73 -13.05
CA THR A 354 -11.69 6.46 -13.20
C THR A 354 -11.66 5.61 -11.92
N GLY A 355 -12.13 6.15 -10.80
CA GLY A 355 -12.01 5.54 -9.48
C GLY A 355 -12.67 4.16 -9.38
N LEU A 356 -13.86 3.97 -9.99
CA LEU A 356 -14.55 2.67 -9.96
C LEU A 356 -13.84 1.62 -10.83
N GLU A 357 -13.42 1.97 -12.05
CA GLU A 357 -12.67 1.06 -12.94
C GLU A 357 -11.34 0.63 -12.31
N ASN A 358 -10.64 1.56 -11.66
CA ASN A 358 -9.41 1.29 -10.91
C ASN A 358 -9.68 0.40 -9.69
N PHE A 359 -10.82 0.54 -9.01
CA PHE A 359 -11.20 -0.30 -7.88
C PHE A 359 -11.52 -1.75 -8.30
N GLU A 360 -12.24 -1.94 -9.41
CA GLU A 360 -12.53 -3.27 -9.98
C GLU A 360 -11.25 -3.98 -10.46
N MET A 361 -10.33 -3.23 -11.07
CA MET A 361 -9.00 -3.70 -11.44
C MET A 361 -8.20 -4.15 -10.20
N ILE A 362 -8.17 -3.33 -9.14
CA ILE A 362 -7.47 -3.66 -7.89
C ILE A 362 -8.06 -4.91 -7.23
N LYS A 363 -9.38 -5.08 -7.21
CA LYS A 363 -10.02 -6.31 -6.71
C LYS A 363 -9.52 -7.53 -7.46
N THR A 364 -9.59 -7.51 -8.79
CA THR A 364 -9.17 -8.65 -9.63
C THR A 364 -7.67 -8.93 -9.53
N CYS A 365 -6.83 -7.90 -9.34
CA CYS A 365 -5.40 -8.07 -9.05
C CYS A 365 -5.18 -8.72 -7.68
N LEU A 366 -5.80 -8.19 -6.62
CA LEU A 366 -5.61 -8.71 -5.25
C LEU A 366 -6.21 -10.11 -5.05
N GLU A 367 -7.21 -10.51 -5.83
CA GLU A 367 -7.71 -11.90 -5.92
C GLU A 367 -6.66 -12.88 -6.46
N ASN A 368 -5.70 -12.39 -7.25
CA ASN A 368 -4.66 -13.20 -7.87
C ASN A 368 -3.36 -13.24 -7.06
N LEU A 369 -3.19 -12.35 -6.09
CA LEU A 369 -1.99 -12.17 -5.27
C LEU A 369 -2.16 -12.80 -3.87
N PRO A 370 -1.08 -12.94 -3.08
CA PRO A 370 -1.18 -13.44 -1.70
C PRO A 370 -2.10 -12.60 -0.82
N SER A 371 -2.68 -13.22 0.21
CA SER A 371 -3.52 -12.51 1.20
C SER A 371 -2.77 -11.43 2.00
N THR A 372 -1.44 -11.45 1.98
CA THR A 372 -0.58 -10.40 2.55
C THR A 372 -0.43 -9.18 1.64
N ALA A 373 -0.79 -9.29 0.36
CA ALA A 373 -0.71 -8.19 -0.60
C ALA A 373 -1.67 -7.05 -0.23
N SER A 374 -1.31 -5.84 -0.66
CA SER A 374 -2.10 -4.64 -0.42
C SER A 374 -2.06 -3.73 -1.63
N ALA A 375 -3.10 -2.93 -1.81
CA ALA A 375 -3.13 -1.90 -2.82
C ALA A 375 -3.24 -0.50 -2.19
N ILE A 376 -2.77 0.50 -2.93
CA ILE A 376 -2.91 1.90 -2.53
C ILE A 376 -3.18 2.76 -3.77
N ILE A 377 -4.22 3.57 -3.70
CA ILE A 377 -4.53 4.61 -4.68
C ILE A 377 -4.14 5.95 -4.06
N ALA A 378 -3.32 6.73 -4.75
CA ALA A 378 -2.81 8.00 -4.28
C ALA A 378 -2.60 9.00 -5.43
N PRO A 379 -2.84 10.31 -5.21
CA PRO A 379 -2.53 11.30 -6.22
C PRO A 379 -1.02 11.58 -6.28
N ALA A 380 -0.53 12.04 -7.43
CA ALA A 380 0.91 12.28 -7.69
C ALA A 380 1.66 13.16 -6.65
N TYR A 381 0.95 14.06 -5.97
CA TYR A 381 1.52 14.90 -4.91
C TYR A 381 1.63 14.21 -3.52
N SER A 382 1.02 13.04 -3.33
CA SER A 382 0.96 12.34 -2.03
C SER A 382 2.07 11.30 -1.82
N SER A 383 3.30 11.68 -2.16
CA SER A 383 4.51 10.84 -2.03
C SER A 383 4.71 10.29 -0.61
N LYS A 384 4.41 11.10 0.41
CA LYS A 384 4.50 10.70 1.84
C LYS A 384 3.55 9.57 2.21
N GLY A 385 2.35 9.52 1.61
CA GLY A 385 1.38 8.46 1.86
C GLY A 385 1.87 7.10 1.37
N LEU A 386 2.47 7.08 0.17
CA LEU A 386 3.05 5.88 -0.43
C LEU A 386 4.25 5.35 0.38
N ILE A 387 5.19 6.22 0.76
CA ILE A 387 6.38 5.84 1.54
C ILE A 387 6.00 5.36 2.95
N ASN A 388 5.08 6.06 3.63
CA ASN A 388 4.58 5.63 4.94
C ASN A 388 3.88 4.27 4.85
N ASN A 389 3.01 4.07 3.85
CA ASN A 389 2.36 2.76 3.65
C ASN A 389 3.36 1.64 3.32
N LEU A 390 4.47 1.90 2.63
CA LEU A 390 5.49 0.87 2.43
C LEU A 390 6.16 0.46 3.76
N ILE A 391 6.49 1.42 4.62
CA ILE A 391 7.21 1.17 5.88
C ILE A 391 6.30 0.57 6.95
N THR A 392 5.09 1.11 7.15
CA THR A 392 4.19 0.73 8.24
C THR A 392 3.14 -0.30 7.85
N ASP A 393 2.93 -0.52 6.55
CA ASP A 393 1.84 -1.33 5.96
C ASP A 393 0.42 -0.89 6.39
N LYS A 394 0.29 0.36 6.84
CA LYS A 394 -0.93 0.99 7.37
C LYS A 394 -1.39 2.17 6.51
N PRO A 395 -2.66 2.58 6.62
CA PRO A 395 -3.08 3.93 6.22
C PRO A 395 -2.42 5.01 7.08
N LEU A 396 -2.38 6.25 6.58
CA LEU A 396 -1.80 7.42 7.26
C LEU A 396 -2.37 7.66 8.68
N PHE A 397 -3.64 7.32 8.86
CA PHE A 397 -4.34 7.29 10.14
C PHE A 397 -5.37 6.17 10.09
N SER A 398 -5.93 5.80 11.24
CA SER A 398 -6.86 4.68 11.36
C SER A 398 -8.27 5.06 10.85
N SER A 399 -8.95 4.12 10.18
CA SER A 399 -10.30 4.35 9.63
C SER A 399 -11.40 4.31 10.70
N SER A 400 -11.08 3.82 11.90
CA SER A 400 -11.99 3.71 13.05
C SER A 400 -12.03 4.95 13.96
N LEU A 401 -11.33 6.03 13.60
CA LEU A 401 -11.39 7.31 14.31
C LEU A 401 -12.79 7.96 14.18
N PRO A 402 -13.28 8.70 15.21
CA PRO A 402 -14.61 9.30 15.19
C PRO A 402 -14.84 10.25 14.02
N LEU A 403 -15.77 9.89 13.12
CA LEU A 403 -16.02 10.60 11.85
C LEU A 403 -16.43 12.07 12.02
N LEU A 404 -17.13 12.38 13.12
CA LEU A 404 -17.66 13.73 13.40
C LEU A 404 -16.71 14.61 14.23
N ALA A 405 -15.58 14.07 14.72
CA ALA A 405 -14.65 14.87 15.52
C ALA A 405 -13.90 15.87 14.61
N PRO A 406 -13.81 17.16 14.98
CA PRO A 406 -13.13 18.18 14.18
C PRO A 406 -11.61 17.97 14.09
N THR A 407 -11.05 17.08 14.91
CA THR A 407 -9.66 16.65 14.89
C THR A 407 -9.39 15.51 13.90
N THR A 408 -10.42 14.88 13.33
CA THR A 408 -10.26 13.75 12.41
C THR A 408 -9.75 14.23 11.05
N PRO A 409 -8.53 13.82 10.62
CA PRO A 409 -7.95 14.28 9.38
C PRO A 409 -8.70 13.74 8.15
N SER A 410 -8.62 14.47 7.04
CA SER A 410 -9.01 13.98 5.72
C SER A 410 -7.80 13.33 5.02
N THR A 411 -8.08 12.48 4.03
CA THR A 411 -7.06 11.88 3.17
C THR A 411 -7.48 11.94 1.70
N ALA A 412 -6.49 12.05 0.82
CA ALA A 412 -6.65 11.83 -0.62
C ALA A 412 -6.12 10.45 -1.06
N THR A 413 -5.61 9.63 -0.14
CA THR A 413 -5.08 8.29 -0.41
C THR A 413 -5.93 7.21 0.23
N THR A 414 -6.16 6.11 -0.48
CA THR A 414 -6.92 4.96 -0.01
C THR A 414 -6.05 3.71 0.01
N VAL A 415 -5.91 3.08 1.18
CA VAL A 415 -5.32 1.74 1.31
C VAL A 415 -6.42 0.70 1.12
N ILE A 416 -6.15 -0.34 0.35
CA ILE A 416 -7.12 -1.37 -0.01
C ILE A 416 -6.47 -2.73 0.25
N ARG A 417 -7.21 -3.66 0.83
CA ARG A 417 -6.82 -5.07 0.91
C ARG A 417 -7.96 -5.93 0.38
N TYR A 418 -7.63 -7.10 -0.18
CA TYR A 418 -8.65 -8.14 -0.39
C TYR A 418 -9.33 -8.44 0.94
N GLY A 419 -8.49 -8.59 1.97
CA GLY A 419 -8.87 -8.57 3.36
C GLY A 419 -9.49 -9.88 3.81
N MET A 420 -10.48 -9.80 4.69
CA MET A 420 -11.03 -10.96 5.39
C MET A 420 -12.55 -10.88 5.43
N PRO A 421 -13.26 -12.01 5.24
CA PRO A 421 -14.70 -12.06 5.46
C PRO A 421 -15.00 -11.79 6.94
N VAL A 422 -16.20 -11.27 7.21
CA VAL A 422 -16.68 -11.04 8.58
C VAL A 422 -17.90 -11.92 8.82
N THR A 423 -17.84 -12.78 9.84
CA THR A 423 -18.95 -13.63 10.25
C THR A 423 -19.56 -13.16 11.57
N TYR A 424 -20.86 -13.42 11.71
CA TYR A 424 -21.67 -13.00 12.84
C TYR A 424 -22.27 -14.23 13.51
N HIS A 425 -22.09 -14.34 14.83
CA HIS A 425 -22.50 -15.49 15.62
C HIS A 425 -23.33 -15.03 16.82
N ASN A 426 -24.62 -15.33 16.81
CA ASN A 426 -25.55 -14.98 17.90
C ASN A 426 -25.68 -16.11 18.95
N SER A 427 -24.91 -17.19 18.80
CA SER A 427 -24.95 -18.36 19.69
C SER A 427 -23.59 -19.03 19.74
N LEU A 428 -23.20 -19.52 20.92
CA LEU A 428 -21.99 -20.32 21.13
C LEU A 428 -21.99 -21.63 20.30
N SER A 429 -23.17 -22.14 19.91
CA SER A 429 -23.28 -23.35 19.09
C SER A 429 -22.77 -23.18 17.65
N THR A 430 -22.60 -21.95 17.16
CA THR A 430 -22.07 -21.66 15.81
C THR A 430 -20.61 -21.24 15.82
N ILE A 431 -19.94 -21.27 16.97
CA ILE A 431 -18.58 -20.77 17.18
C ILE A 431 -17.61 -21.94 17.40
N ASP A 432 -16.44 -21.87 16.79
CA ASP A 432 -15.30 -22.72 17.14
C ASP A 432 -14.69 -22.21 18.45
N MET A 433 -15.12 -22.83 19.54
CA MET A 433 -14.74 -22.45 20.91
C MET A 433 -13.24 -22.66 21.19
N PRO A 434 -12.59 -23.78 20.77
CA PRO A 434 -11.13 -23.90 20.75
C PRO A 434 -10.39 -22.76 20.04
N SER A 435 -10.80 -22.40 18.83
CA SER A 435 -10.12 -21.35 18.05
C SER A 435 -10.33 -19.96 18.64
N LEU A 436 -11.55 -19.64 19.10
CA LEU A 436 -11.83 -18.40 19.82
C LEU A 436 -11.06 -18.29 21.13
N GLY A 437 -10.99 -19.38 21.91
CA GLY A 437 -10.20 -19.44 23.13
C GLY A 437 -8.71 -19.18 22.86
N SER A 438 -8.15 -19.86 21.86
CA SER A 438 -6.75 -19.70 21.45
C SER A 438 -6.42 -18.27 21.00
N LEU A 439 -7.32 -17.62 20.24
CA LEU A 439 -7.20 -16.21 19.85
C LEU A 439 -7.19 -15.28 21.08
N ILE A 440 -8.09 -15.51 22.05
CA ILE A 440 -8.16 -14.69 23.27
C ILE A 440 -6.89 -14.88 24.11
N GLU A 441 -6.44 -16.11 24.33
CA GLU A 441 -5.22 -16.37 25.10
C GLU A 441 -3.98 -15.74 24.43
N ALA A 442 -3.85 -15.87 23.10
CA ALA A 442 -2.76 -15.27 22.34
C ALA A 442 -2.82 -13.73 22.32
N SER A 443 -4.01 -13.13 22.24
CA SER A 443 -4.17 -11.67 22.21
C SER A 443 -3.97 -11.00 23.57
N PHE A 444 -4.26 -11.70 24.67
CA PHE A 444 -4.15 -11.16 26.04
C PHE A 444 -2.93 -11.66 26.83
N GLY A 445 -2.22 -12.68 26.33
CA GLY A 445 -1.02 -13.24 26.96
C GLY A 445 -1.29 -13.96 28.29
N ARG A 446 -2.49 -14.50 28.47
CA ARG A 446 -2.98 -15.15 29.71
C ARG A 446 -3.91 -16.30 29.38
N LYS A 447 -3.95 -17.30 30.27
CA LYS A 447 -4.92 -18.40 30.14
C LYS A 447 -6.33 -17.94 30.48
N LEU A 448 -7.30 -18.39 29.69
CA LEU A 448 -8.71 -18.11 29.85
C LEU A 448 -9.32 -19.10 30.86
N ASP A 449 -10.15 -18.60 31.79
CA ASP A 449 -10.99 -19.47 32.62
C ASP A 449 -12.18 -19.93 31.78
N THR A 450 -11.96 -20.95 30.95
CA THR A 450 -12.92 -21.39 29.92
C THR A 450 -14.28 -21.75 30.51
N THR A 451 -14.32 -22.45 31.65
CA THR A 451 -15.56 -22.87 32.30
C THR A 451 -16.40 -21.68 32.72
N ASN A 452 -15.88 -20.80 33.59
CA ASN A 452 -16.64 -19.65 34.09
C ASN A 452 -16.94 -18.63 32.97
N PHE A 453 -16.02 -18.47 32.02
CA PHE A 453 -16.20 -17.58 30.89
C PHE A 453 -17.36 -18.02 30.00
N PHE A 454 -17.34 -19.27 29.52
CA PHE A 454 -18.37 -19.76 28.60
C PHE A 454 -19.73 -19.99 29.30
N ASP A 455 -19.76 -20.36 30.57
CA ASP A 455 -21.02 -20.47 31.33
C ASP A 455 -21.70 -19.12 31.58
N ARG A 456 -20.93 -18.01 31.63
CA ARG A 456 -21.50 -16.66 31.58
C ARG A 456 -22.00 -16.32 30.17
N MET A 457 -21.21 -16.61 29.14
CA MET A 457 -21.60 -16.33 27.74
C MET A 457 -22.89 -17.04 27.34
N LYS A 458 -23.16 -18.26 27.83
CA LYS A 458 -24.46 -18.95 27.63
C LYS A 458 -25.68 -18.14 28.10
N LYS A 459 -25.51 -17.14 28.96
CA LYS A 459 -26.58 -16.34 29.58
C LYS A 459 -26.65 -14.90 29.08
N SER A 460 -25.51 -14.27 28.75
CA SER A 460 -25.46 -12.85 28.37
C SER A 460 -24.91 -12.57 26.97
N LEU A 461 -24.50 -13.57 26.19
CA LEU A 461 -24.03 -13.36 24.81
C LEU A 461 -25.15 -12.77 23.94
N ASP A 462 -24.79 -11.72 23.19
CA ASP A 462 -25.65 -11.10 22.18
C ASP A 462 -25.05 -11.30 20.77
N LEU A 463 -23.76 -11.00 20.60
CA LEU A 463 -23.07 -11.15 19.32
C LEU A 463 -21.57 -11.43 19.48
N VAL A 464 -21.06 -12.40 18.71
CA VAL A 464 -19.64 -12.49 18.37
C VAL A 464 -19.46 -12.13 16.91
N ILE A 465 -18.55 -11.18 16.66
CA ILE A 465 -18.08 -10.80 15.32
C ILE A 465 -16.71 -11.44 15.15
N VAL A 466 -16.51 -12.29 14.15
CA VAL A 466 -15.22 -12.92 13.84
C VAL A 466 -14.75 -12.42 12.47
N THR A 467 -13.46 -12.09 12.37
CA THR A 467 -12.82 -11.74 11.09
C THR A 467 -11.94 -12.90 10.60
N GLY A 468 -12.24 -13.37 9.39
CA GLY A 468 -11.56 -14.47 8.74
C GLY A 468 -11.62 -15.77 9.55
N ASP A 469 -10.51 -16.49 9.56
CA ASP A 469 -10.32 -17.71 10.35
C ASP A 469 -9.70 -17.34 11.71
N TYR A 470 -10.54 -16.79 12.59
CA TYR A 470 -10.20 -16.37 13.97
C TYR A 470 -8.94 -15.50 14.09
N GLN A 471 -8.63 -14.66 13.11
CA GLN A 471 -7.50 -13.72 13.23
C GLN A 471 -7.85 -12.47 14.05
N GLY A 472 -9.14 -12.23 14.26
CA GLY A 472 -9.68 -11.24 15.19
C GLY A 472 -11.12 -11.55 15.57
N ALA A 473 -11.53 -11.12 16.76
CA ALA A 473 -12.88 -11.30 17.27
C ALA A 473 -13.29 -10.18 18.22
N ALA A 474 -14.56 -9.78 18.15
CA ALA A 474 -15.22 -8.93 19.14
C ALA A 474 -16.42 -9.66 19.73
N ILE A 475 -16.50 -9.73 21.06
CA ILE A 475 -17.58 -10.37 21.81
C ILE A 475 -18.36 -9.28 22.54
N VAL A 476 -19.64 -9.14 22.19
CA VAL A 476 -20.59 -8.25 22.84
C VAL A 476 -21.61 -9.07 23.61
N THR A 477 -21.81 -8.69 24.85
CA THR A 477 -22.85 -9.22 25.73
C THR A 477 -23.86 -8.13 26.07
N VAL A 478 -25.08 -8.53 26.43
CA VAL A 478 -26.05 -7.66 27.08
C VAL A 478 -26.04 -7.99 28.58
N GLU A 479 -25.46 -7.09 29.36
CA GLU A 479 -25.42 -7.20 30.82
C GLU A 479 -26.63 -6.50 31.46
N ASN A 480 -26.69 -6.51 32.79
CA ASN A 480 -27.77 -5.93 33.60
C ASN A 480 -28.20 -4.54 33.11
N ASN A 481 -29.51 -4.25 33.26
CA ASN A 481 -30.17 -3.02 32.78
C ASN A 481 -30.11 -2.82 31.24
N ASN A 482 -30.02 -3.92 30.50
CA ASN A 482 -29.97 -3.95 29.03
C ASN A 482 -28.85 -3.05 28.50
N VAL A 483 -27.63 -3.31 28.97
CA VAL A 483 -26.40 -2.59 28.64
C VAL A 483 -25.55 -3.43 27.68
N PRO A 484 -25.41 -3.01 26.41
CA PRO A 484 -24.43 -3.60 25.50
C PRO A 484 -23.02 -3.33 26.03
N TYR A 485 -22.26 -4.40 26.23
CA TYR A 485 -20.92 -4.39 26.78
C TYR A 485 -19.96 -5.20 25.89
N LEU A 486 -18.88 -4.57 25.44
CA LEU A 486 -17.80 -5.23 24.71
C LEU A 486 -16.87 -5.94 25.72
N ASP A 487 -17.05 -7.26 25.85
CA ASP A 487 -16.35 -8.06 26.84
C ASP A 487 -14.96 -8.53 26.40
N LYS A 488 -14.80 -8.83 25.11
CA LYS A 488 -13.50 -9.16 24.50
C LYS A 488 -13.38 -8.45 23.16
N PHE A 489 -12.19 -7.88 22.95
CA PHE A 489 -11.74 -7.35 21.67
C PHE A 489 -10.34 -7.91 21.46
N ALA A 490 -10.24 -8.96 20.66
CA ALA A 490 -9.03 -9.77 20.48
C ALA A 490 -8.56 -9.68 19.04
N VAL A 491 -7.26 -9.47 18.84
CA VAL A 491 -6.63 -9.45 17.50
C VAL A 491 -5.31 -10.21 17.60
N SER A 492 -5.15 -11.22 16.74
CA SER A 492 -3.96 -12.07 16.72
C SER A 492 -2.67 -11.24 16.64
N PRO A 493 -1.68 -11.44 17.53
CA PRO A 493 -0.43 -10.67 17.53
C PRO A 493 0.31 -10.68 16.20
N ASN A 494 0.16 -11.74 15.40
CA ASN A 494 0.78 -11.91 14.08
C ASN A 494 0.16 -11.03 13.00
N ASN A 495 -1.11 -10.60 13.18
CA ASN A 495 -1.90 -9.88 12.17
C ASN A 495 -2.15 -8.42 12.54
N GLN A 496 -1.49 -7.93 13.60
CA GLN A 496 -1.54 -6.53 14.01
C GLN A 496 -0.93 -5.63 12.93
N GLY A 497 -1.66 -4.57 12.56
CA GLY A 497 -1.29 -3.63 11.49
C GLY A 497 -1.99 -3.86 10.15
N ILE A 498 -2.61 -5.03 9.93
CA ILE A 498 -3.34 -5.34 8.69
C ILE A 498 -4.68 -4.58 8.57
N GLY A 499 -5.18 -4.02 9.67
CA GLY A 499 -6.46 -3.28 9.74
C GLY A 499 -7.59 -4.02 10.46
N ILE A 500 -7.35 -5.24 10.96
CA ILE A 500 -8.38 -6.08 11.61
C ILE A 500 -9.11 -5.37 12.75
N ALA A 501 -8.40 -4.63 13.61
CA ALA A 501 -9.02 -3.86 14.68
C ALA A 501 -10.01 -2.80 14.14
N ASP A 502 -9.70 -2.18 13.01
CA ASP A 502 -10.56 -1.15 12.40
C ASP A 502 -11.78 -1.79 11.71
N ILE A 503 -11.61 -2.97 11.09
CA ILE A 503 -12.72 -3.78 10.55
C ILE A 503 -13.70 -4.15 11.66
N LEU A 504 -13.21 -4.74 12.76
CA LEU A 504 -14.04 -5.11 13.92
C LEU A 504 -14.74 -3.89 14.53
N TRP A 505 -14.00 -2.78 14.72
CA TRP A 505 -14.56 -1.56 15.31
C TRP A 505 -15.66 -0.94 14.45
N LYS A 506 -15.47 -0.91 13.12
CA LYS A 506 -16.52 -0.44 12.19
C LYS A 506 -17.79 -1.29 12.31
N GLN A 507 -17.68 -2.62 12.42
CA GLN A 507 -18.87 -3.46 12.62
C GLN A 507 -19.55 -3.24 13.97
N LEU A 508 -18.77 -3.03 15.04
CA LEU A 508 -19.31 -2.68 16.35
C LEU A 508 -20.09 -1.36 16.30
N GLN A 509 -19.57 -0.33 15.62
CA GLN A 509 -20.25 0.96 15.48
C GLN A 509 -21.53 0.87 14.63
N ILE A 510 -21.53 0.04 13.58
CA ILE A 510 -22.72 -0.20 12.74
C ILE A 510 -23.84 -0.91 13.53
N ARG A 511 -23.50 -1.89 14.38
CA ARG A 511 -24.49 -2.70 15.11
C ARG A 511 -24.88 -2.14 16.47
N TYR A 512 -23.97 -1.49 17.17
CA TYR A 512 -24.18 -0.91 18.50
C TYR A 512 -23.87 0.58 18.47
N PRO A 513 -24.86 1.46 18.21
CA PRO A 513 -24.68 2.92 18.26
C PRO A 513 -24.33 3.46 19.65
N ASN A 514 -24.53 2.67 20.71
CA ASN A 514 -24.08 2.95 22.07
C ASN A 514 -23.49 1.66 22.64
N LEU A 515 -22.23 1.70 23.05
CA LEU A 515 -21.50 0.52 23.55
C LEU A 515 -20.53 0.99 24.64
N MET A 516 -20.42 0.21 25.71
CA MET A 516 -19.46 0.46 26.79
C MET A 516 -18.49 -0.70 26.98
N TRP A 517 -17.31 -0.42 27.51
CA TRP A 517 -16.31 -1.43 27.83
C TRP A 517 -15.46 -1.01 29.02
N ARG A 518 -14.65 -1.94 29.53
CA ARG A 518 -13.63 -1.66 30.54
C ARG A 518 -12.28 -2.16 30.09
N SER A 519 -11.24 -1.46 30.52
CA SER A 519 -9.85 -1.88 30.35
C SER A 519 -9.06 -1.67 31.64
N ARG A 520 -7.96 -2.41 31.82
CA ARG A 520 -7.07 -2.16 32.95
C ARG A 520 -6.37 -0.82 32.75
N ASN A 521 -6.20 -0.06 33.83
CA ASN A 521 -5.54 1.25 33.80
C ASN A 521 -4.15 1.24 33.13
N ASN A 522 -3.39 0.15 33.25
CA ASN A 522 -2.06 -0.05 32.69
C ASN A 522 -2.02 -0.73 31.30
N ASN A 523 -3.17 -0.93 30.63
CA ASN A 523 -3.20 -1.51 29.30
C ASN A 523 -2.66 -0.52 28.25
N GLY A 524 -1.65 -0.92 27.48
CA GLY A 524 -1.08 -0.12 26.39
C GLY A 524 -2.08 0.24 25.28
N VAL A 525 -3.15 -0.55 25.11
CA VAL A 525 -4.24 -0.26 24.15
C VAL A 525 -5.10 0.93 24.58
N ASN A 526 -5.01 1.40 25.83
CA ASN A 526 -5.85 2.51 26.32
C ASN A 526 -5.72 3.78 25.47
N LYS A 527 -4.54 4.07 24.89
CA LYS A 527 -4.38 5.19 23.95
C LYS A 527 -5.34 5.08 22.75
N TRP A 528 -5.43 3.89 22.16
CA TRP A 528 -6.33 3.59 21.04
C TRP A 528 -7.81 3.69 21.46
N TYR A 529 -8.15 3.30 22.69
CA TYR A 529 -9.51 3.48 23.24
C TYR A 529 -9.87 4.96 23.49
N PHE A 530 -8.96 5.77 24.06
CA PHE A 530 -9.20 7.20 24.28
C PHE A 530 -9.50 7.96 22.98
N GLU A 531 -8.81 7.60 21.89
CA GLU A 531 -9.03 8.19 20.55
C GLU A 531 -10.41 7.85 19.95
N ARG A 532 -11.14 6.87 20.50
CA ARG A 532 -12.38 6.30 19.93
C ARG A 532 -13.59 6.31 20.87
N SER A 533 -13.37 6.64 22.13
CA SER A 533 -14.43 6.80 23.13
C SER A 533 -14.96 8.24 23.11
N ASP A 534 -16.29 8.41 23.14
CA ASP A 534 -16.91 9.71 23.42
C ASP A 534 -16.76 10.10 24.90
N GLY A 535 -16.47 9.14 25.77
CA GLY A 535 -16.05 9.42 27.14
C GLY A 535 -15.44 8.22 27.86
N ASN A 536 -14.77 8.53 28.98
CA ASN A 536 -14.12 7.55 29.84
C ASN A 536 -14.25 7.95 31.31
N HIS A 537 -14.15 6.97 32.21
CA HIS A 537 -14.21 7.18 33.65
C HIS A 537 -13.35 6.15 34.38
N ARG A 538 -12.45 6.59 35.25
CA ARG A 538 -11.69 5.70 36.14
C ARG A 538 -12.59 5.31 37.31
N ILE A 539 -12.93 4.04 37.43
CA ILE A 539 -13.87 3.56 38.45
C ILE A 539 -13.21 3.59 39.84
N PRO A 540 -13.70 4.40 40.80
CA PRO A 540 -13.10 4.54 42.12
C PRO A 540 -13.02 3.20 42.87
N GLY A 541 -11.93 3.01 43.62
CA GLY A 541 -11.67 1.76 44.36
C GLY A 541 -11.23 0.57 43.49
N THR A 542 -11.05 0.74 42.18
CA THR A 542 -10.65 -0.35 41.27
C THR A 542 -9.47 0.00 40.37
N HIS A 543 -8.94 -1.01 39.67
CA HIS A 543 -7.92 -0.86 38.63
C HIS A 543 -8.53 -0.71 37.21
N TRP A 544 -9.86 -0.55 37.12
CA TRP A 544 -10.59 -0.48 35.85
C TRP A 544 -10.79 0.97 35.38
N MET A 545 -10.57 1.16 34.09
CA MET A 545 -10.98 2.34 33.34
C MET A 545 -12.15 1.94 32.45
N MET A 546 -13.27 2.61 32.65
CA MET A 546 -14.48 2.47 31.83
C MET A 546 -14.37 3.40 30.63
N PHE A 547 -14.87 2.95 29.50
CA PHE A 547 -14.98 3.72 28.26
C PHE A 547 -16.37 3.49 27.66
N TRP A 548 -16.86 4.45 26.89
CA TRP A 548 -18.06 4.29 26.07
C TRP A 548 -17.98 5.15 24.81
N TYR A 549 -18.81 4.79 23.84
CA TYR A 549 -19.22 5.69 22.76
C TYR A 549 -20.74 5.66 22.62
N GLY A 550 -21.30 6.66 21.96
CA GLY A 550 -22.73 6.89 21.80
C GLY A 550 -23.30 7.90 22.78
N ASN A 551 -24.18 8.78 22.27
CA ASN A 551 -24.74 9.93 22.99
C ASN A 551 -25.48 9.56 24.28
N ASN A 552 -26.00 8.32 24.41
CA ASN A 552 -26.74 7.90 25.60
C ASN A 552 -25.85 7.49 26.77
N GLY A 553 -24.53 7.31 26.56
CA GLY A 553 -23.63 6.79 27.60
C GLY A 553 -23.52 7.68 28.83
N ILE A 554 -23.59 9.00 28.66
CA ILE A 554 -23.59 9.98 29.77
C ILE A 554 -24.82 9.80 30.68
N ASN A 555 -25.97 9.43 30.11
CA ASN A 555 -27.20 9.21 30.87
C ASN A 555 -27.20 7.86 31.60
N LYS A 556 -26.36 6.90 31.18
CA LYS A 556 -26.24 5.54 31.73
C LYS A 556 -24.98 5.32 32.60
N LEU A 557 -24.28 6.38 33.00
CA LEU A 557 -23.00 6.28 33.73
C LEU A 557 -23.08 5.43 35.01
N LYS A 558 -24.21 5.44 35.73
CA LYS A 558 -24.41 4.60 36.92
C LYS A 558 -24.46 3.13 36.56
N ASP A 559 -25.32 2.75 35.61
CA ASP A 559 -25.47 1.38 35.11
C ASP A 559 -24.15 0.84 34.54
N TYR A 560 -23.44 1.68 33.78
CA TYR A 560 -22.16 1.32 33.17
C TYR A 560 -21.08 1.11 34.23
N ALA A 561 -21.00 1.97 35.25
CA ALA A 561 -20.04 1.83 36.34
C ALA A 561 -20.34 0.63 37.26
N GLU A 562 -21.62 0.29 37.45
CA GLU A 562 -22.03 -0.91 38.18
C GLU A 562 -21.71 -2.18 37.40
N THR A 563 -22.12 -2.25 36.13
CA THR A 563 -21.78 -3.35 35.20
C THR A 563 -20.26 -3.59 35.17
N ALA A 564 -19.47 -2.53 34.94
CA ALA A 564 -18.02 -2.62 34.86
C ALA A 564 -17.33 -3.03 36.19
N LYS A 565 -17.98 -2.87 37.34
CA LYS A 565 -17.52 -3.44 38.63
C LYS A 565 -17.89 -4.92 38.75
N ASN A 566 -19.13 -5.25 38.43
CA ASN A 566 -19.73 -6.55 38.74
C ASN A 566 -19.28 -7.69 37.80
N ILE A 567 -18.84 -7.38 36.57
CA ILE A 567 -18.34 -8.41 35.64
C ILE A 567 -17.09 -9.10 36.25
N PRO A 568 -17.06 -10.43 36.37
CA PRO A 568 -15.92 -11.16 36.94
C PRO A 568 -14.66 -11.08 36.04
N PRO A 569 -13.46 -11.34 36.57
CA PRO A 569 -12.28 -11.62 35.75
C PRO A 569 -12.52 -12.83 34.85
N SER A 570 -12.01 -12.78 33.61
CA SER A 570 -12.13 -13.88 32.62
C SER A 570 -10.88 -14.75 32.49
N PHE A 571 -9.81 -14.40 33.21
CA PHE A 571 -8.48 -15.00 33.08
C PHE A 571 -8.01 -15.52 34.43
N LEU A 572 -7.24 -16.61 34.38
CA LEU A 572 -6.52 -17.19 35.52
C LEU A 572 -5.32 -16.31 35.95
#